data_AF-A0A382N888-F1
#
_entry.id   AF-A0A382N888-F1
#
_cell.length_a   1.000
_cell.length_b   1.000
_cell.length_c   1.000
_cell.angle_alpha   90.00
_cell.angle_beta   90.00
_cell.angle_gamma   90.00
#
_symmetry.space_group_name_H-M   'P 1'
#
loop_
_entity.id
_entity.type
_entity.pdbx_description
1 polymer ?
#
loop_
_entity_poly.entity_id
_entity_poly.type
_entity_poly.pdbx_seq_one_letter_code
_entity_poly.pdbx_strand_id
1 'polypeptide(L)'
;MRRNARVLIVIALIVAVCGTILGIQKIEFSQFERGGDTPLGLSLGLDLQGGSHLVYQAALRDQQTGEPIEVSEDQMHSLVKTIERRINSSGLGEPIIQILGNDRLLIQLPGVRDPGRAKTLIGETARLEFKH
;
A
#
# COMPACT_ATOMS: atom_id res chain seq x y z
N MET A 1 13.19 62.43 -20.77
CA MET A 1 12.59 62.06 -19.48
C MET A 1 11.42 61.07 -19.59
N ARG A 2 10.48 61.19 -20.54
CA ARG A 2 9.30 60.29 -20.66
C ARG A 2 9.58 58.80 -20.99
N ARG A 3 10.72 58.49 -21.62
CA ARG A 3 11.10 57.12 -22.00
C ARG A 3 11.52 56.26 -20.81
N ASN A 4 12.20 56.85 -19.82
CA ASN A 4 12.63 56.15 -18.61
C ASN A 4 11.44 55.89 -17.67
N ALA A 5 10.46 56.80 -17.63
CA ALA A 5 9.23 56.62 -16.88
C ALA A 5 8.41 55.41 -17.35
N ARG A 6 8.35 55.16 -18.67
CA ARG A 6 7.68 53.96 -19.22
C ARG A 6 8.39 52.67 -18.83
N VAL A 7 9.73 52.67 -18.83
CA VAL A 7 10.54 51.50 -18.43
C VAL A 7 10.35 51.19 -16.94
N LEU A 8 10.31 52.21 -16.08
CA LEU A 8 10.07 52.03 -14.64
C LEU A 8 8.67 51.46 -14.34
N ILE A 9 7.64 51.89 -15.08
CA ILE A 9 6.29 51.36 -14.93
C ILE A 9 6.23 49.88 -15.34
N VAL A 10 6.89 49.50 -16.44
CA VAL A 10 6.93 48.10 -16.90
C VAL A 10 7.66 47.21 -15.90
N ILE A 11 8.79 47.66 -15.35
CA ILE A 11 9.52 46.92 -14.31
C ILE A 11 8.67 46.76 -13.05
N ALA A 12 8.01 47.83 -12.59
CA ALA A 12 7.13 47.76 -11.42
C ALA A 12 5.98 46.78 -11.63
N LEU A 13 5.41 46.72 -12.84
CA LEU A 13 4.34 45.78 -13.18
C LEU A 13 4.82 44.33 -13.22
N ILE A 14 6.01 44.06 -13.79
CA ILE A 14 6.61 42.72 -13.78
C ILE A 14 6.94 42.27 -12.36
N VAL A 15 7.48 43.15 -11.51
CA VAL A 15 7.77 42.83 -10.11
C VAL A 15 6.50 42.56 -9.33
N ALA A 16 5.44 43.33 -9.54
CA ALA A 16 4.15 43.09 -8.91
C ALA A 16 3.55 41.73 -9.36
N VAL A 17 3.63 41.40 -10.65
CA VAL A 17 3.16 40.11 -11.20
C VAL A 17 3.99 38.93 -10.68
N CYS A 18 5.32 39.05 -10.63
CA CYS A 18 6.16 38.01 -10.03
C CYS A 18 5.87 37.84 -8.52
N GLY A 19 5.65 38.95 -7.80
CA GLY A 19 5.30 38.93 -6.38
C GLY A 19 3.98 38.23 -6.11
N THR A 20 2.95 38.49 -6.93
CA THR A 20 1.65 37.80 -6.80
C THR A 20 1.74 36.33 -7.17
N ILE A 21 2.51 35.96 -8.20
CA ILE A 21 2.75 34.56 -8.60
C ILE A 21 3.47 33.79 -7.49
N LEU A 22 4.46 34.40 -6.82
CA LEU A 22 5.19 33.75 -5.72
C LEU A 22 4.36 33.63 -4.43
N GLY A 23 3.45 34.58 -4.18
CA GLY A 23 2.60 34.57 -3.00
C GLY A 23 1.43 33.59 -3.05
N ILE A 24 0.92 33.28 -4.24
CA ILE A 24 -0.22 32.37 -4.41
C ILE A 24 0.31 30.95 -4.68
N GLN A 25 0.56 30.20 -3.62
CA GLN A 25 1.11 28.83 -3.72
C GLN A 25 0.08 27.76 -4.09
N LYS A 26 -1.23 28.06 -3.99
CA LYS A 26 -2.31 27.11 -4.30
C LYS A 26 -3.12 27.62 -5.48
N ILE A 27 -3.02 26.90 -6.60
CA ILE A 27 -3.83 27.11 -7.79
C ILE A 27 -4.56 25.79 -8.04
N GLU A 28 -5.87 25.80 -7.86
CA GLU A 28 -6.76 24.66 -8.14
C GLU A 28 -7.32 24.84 -9.56
N PHE A 29 -6.85 24.06 -10.52
CA PHE A 29 -7.34 24.11 -11.90
C PHE A 29 -7.77 22.73 -12.39
N SER A 30 -9.08 22.52 -12.52
CA SER A 30 -9.81 21.36 -13.12
C SER A 30 -9.41 19.96 -12.64
N GLN A 31 -8.15 19.54 -12.83
CA GLN A 31 -7.57 18.25 -12.43
C GLN A 31 -6.10 18.36 -11.97
N PHE A 32 -5.56 19.57 -11.81
CA PHE A 32 -4.19 19.82 -11.39
C PHE A 32 -4.19 20.56 -10.04
N GLU A 33 -3.85 19.83 -8.98
CA GLU A 33 -3.59 20.39 -7.65
C GLU A 33 -2.08 20.62 -7.49
N ARG A 34 -1.64 21.87 -7.69
CA ARG A 34 -0.29 22.27 -7.30
C ARG A 34 -0.28 22.48 -5.78
N GLY A 35 0.36 21.57 -5.04
CA GLY A 35 0.54 21.65 -3.58
C GLY A 35 -0.27 20.64 -2.75
N GLY A 36 -0.76 19.55 -3.37
CA GLY A 36 -1.28 18.40 -2.61
C GLY A 36 -0.17 17.69 -1.82
N ASP A 37 -0.54 16.87 -0.85
CA ASP A 37 0.38 16.19 0.08
C ASP A 37 1.36 15.20 -0.60
N THR A 38 1.21 14.99 -1.91
CA THR A 38 2.14 14.19 -2.72
C THR A 38 3.02 15.13 -3.54
N PRO A 39 4.37 15.05 -3.43
CA PRO A 39 5.28 16.05 -3.95
C PRO A 39 5.52 15.87 -5.45
N LEU A 40 4.45 15.83 -6.27
CA LEU A 40 4.36 15.86 -7.75
C LEU A 40 3.06 15.23 -8.31
N GLY A 41 2.05 14.91 -7.48
CA GLY A 41 0.83 14.21 -7.97
C GLY A 41 1.07 12.77 -8.43
N LEU A 42 2.20 12.18 -8.00
CA LEU A 42 2.57 10.80 -8.30
C LEU A 42 1.95 9.86 -7.26
N SER A 43 1.30 8.78 -7.72
CA SER A 43 0.89 7.67 -6.86
C SER A 43 2.15 7.02 -6.29
N LEU A 44 2.32 7.14 -4.97
CA LEU A 44 3.46 6.63 -4.23
C LEU A 44 3.37 5.09 -4.19
N GLY A 45 4.30 4.40 -4.87
CA GLY A 45 4.39 2.94 -4.84
C GLY A 45 4.72 2.37 -3.45
N LEU A 46 4.78 1.04 -3.32
CA LEU A 46 4.98 0.32 -2.04
C LEU A 46 6.20 0.80 -1.22
N ASP A 47 7.28 1.23 -1.90
CA ASP A 47 8.49 1.77 -1.25
C ASP A 47 8.28 3.17 -0.63
N LEU A 48 7.27 3.91 -1.11
CA LEU A 48 6.96 5.27 -0.68
C LEU A 48 5.68 5.37 0.19
N GLN A 49 4.70 4.46 0.02
CA GLN A 49 3.52 4.35 0.90
C GLN A 49 3.78 3.50 2.15
N GLY A 50 4.72 2.54 2.06
CA GLY A 50 4.98 1.53 3.07
C GLY A 50 3.93 0.41 3.06
N GLY A 51 4.32 -0.77 3.54
CA GLY A 51 3.49 -1.96 3.63
C GLY A 51 4.28 -3.14 4.19
N SER A 52 3.62 -4.28 4.37
CA SER A 52 4.27 -5.48 4.91
C SER A 52 4.36 -6.57 3.84
N HIS A 53 5.56 -7.14 3.68
CA HIS A 53 5.82 -8.29 2.82
C HIS A 53 6.15 -9.48 3.71
N LEU A 54 5.41 -10.57 3.55
CA LEU A 54 5.57 -11.79 4.32
C LEU A 54 5.70 -12.99 3.39
N VAL A 55 6.66 -13.86 3.66
CA VAL A 55 6.79 -15.15 2.98
C VAL A 55 6.51 -16.24 3.98
N TYR A 56 5.52 -17.08 3.69
CA TYR A 56 5.14 -18.23 4.50
C TYR A 56 5.40 -19.53 3.75
N GLN A 57 5.71 -20.58 4.50
CA GLN A 57 5.80 -21.94 3.98
C GLN A 57 4.66 -22.76 4.60
N ALA A 58 3.90 -23.45 3.75
CA ALA A 58 2.84 -24.34 4.15
C ALA A 58 3.46 -25.63 4.69
N ALA A 59 3.24 -25.89 5.97
CA ALA A 59 3.65 -27.12 6.63
C ALA A 59 2.40 -27.91 7.01
N LEU A 60 1.97 -28.81 6.12
CA LEU A 60 0.89 -29.75 6.42
C LEU A 60 1.44 -30.94 7.20
N ARG A 61 0.74 -31.30 8.27
CA ARG A 61 1.07 -32.45 9.12
C ARG A 61 -0.15 -33.34 9.27
N ASP A 62 0.08 -34.65 9.23
CA ASP A 62 -0.95 -35.63 9.56
C ASP A 62 -1.35 -35.48 11.04
N GLN A 63 -2.66 -35.41 11.33
CA GLN A 63 -3.17 -35.29 12.69
C GLN A 63 -2.97 -36.55 13.54
N GLN A 64 -2.81 -37.71 12.90
CA GLN A 64 -2.73 -39.01 13.55
C GLN A 64 -1.29 -39.48 13.71
N THR A 65 -0.45 -39.25 12.69
CA THR A 65 0.96 -39.70 12.69
C THR A 65 1.95 -38.56 12.96
N GLY A 66 1.56 -37.29 12.80
CA GLY A 66 2.44 -36.14 12.97
C GLY A 66 3.44 -35.91 11.83
N GLU A 67 3.43 -36.80 10.84
CA GLU A 67 4.36 -36.78 9.70
C GLU A 67 4.06 -35.62 8.75
N PRO A 68 5.09 -35.00 8.14
CA PRO A 68 4.91 -34.00 7.11
C PRO A 68 4.24 -34.62 5.87
N ILE A 69 3.18 -33.99 5.39
CA ILE A 69 2.50 -34.37 4.15
C ILE A 69 2.94 -33.40 3.06
N GLU A 70 3.22 -33.92 1.85
CA GLU A 70 3.43 -33.05 0.69
C GLU A 70 2.17 -32.22 0.41
N VAL A 71 2.39 -30.93 0.19
CA VAL A 71 1.31 -29.99 -0.06
C VAL A 71 0.85 -30.11 -1.51
N SER A 72 -0.42 -30.45 -1.72
CA SER A 72 -1.02 -30.45 -3.05
C SER A 72 -1.36 -29.03 -3.51
N GLU A 73 -1.34 -28.80 -4.83
CA GLU A 73 -1.71 -27.51 -5.45
C GLU A 73 -3.12 -27.05 -5.02
N ASP A 74 -4.08 -27.98 -4.96
CA ASP A 74 -5.46 -27.69 -4.50
C ASP A 74 -5.51 -27.20 -3.05
N GLN A 75 -4.62 -27.72 -2.21
CA GLN A 75 -4.50 -27.31 -0.81
C GLN A 75 -3.90 -25.90 -0.72
N MET A 76 -2.92 -25.58 -1.57
CA MET A 76 -2.38 -24.22 -1.66
C MET A 76 -3.45 -23.21 -2.10
N HIS A 77 -4.23 -23.53 -3.13
CA HIS A 77 -5.34 -22.65 -3.55
C HIS A 77 -6.39 -22.46 -2.46
N SER A 78 -6.70 -23.52 -1.72
CA SER A 78 -7.62 -23.46 -0.57
C SER A 78 -7.07 -22.62 0.58
N LEU A 79 -5.76 -22.69 0.82
CA LEU A 79 -5.06 -21.89 1.81
C LEU A 79 -5.07 -20.40 1.43
N VAL A 80 -4.80 -20.07 0.15
CA VAL A 80 -4.87 -18.69 -0.37
C VAL A 80 -6.25 -18.09 -0.09
N LYS A 81 -7.34 -18.77 -0.48
CA LYS A 81 -8.71 -18.31 -0.25
C LYS A 81 -9.03 -18.11 1.24
N THR A 82 -8.46 -18.95 2.11
CA THR A 82 -8.67 -18.85 3.55
C THR A 82 -7.97 -17.64 4.13
N ILE A 83 -6.72 -17.40 3.74
CA ILE A 83 -5.94 -16.24 4.16
C ILE A 83 -6.58 -14.94 3.66
N GLU A 84 -6.99 -14.91 2.39
CA GLU A 84 -7.69 -13.77 1.78
C GLU A 84 -8.95 -13.38 2.57
N ARG A 85 -9.82 -14.36 2.88
CA ARG A 85 -11.03 -14.11 3.69
C ARG A 85 -10.69 -13.57 5.08
N ARG A 86 -9.66 -14.10 5.74
CA ARG A 86 -9.24 -13.63 7.08
C ARG A 86 -8.78 -12.18 7.03
N ILE A 87 -7.92 -11.84 6.07
CA ILE A 87 -7.40 -10.48 5.91
C ILE A 87 -8.55 -9.51 5.59
N ASN A 88 -9.43 -9.86 4.66
CA ASN A 88 -10.61 -9.05 4.33
C ASN A 88 -11.53 -8.86 5.55
N SER A 89 -11.75 -9.90 6.35
CA SER A 89 -12.55 -9.78 7.60
C SER A 89 -11.90 -8.94 8.69
N SER A 90 -10.57 -8.78 8.67
CA SER A 90 -9.82 -7.99 9.65
C SER A 90 -9.81 -6.48 9.36
N GLY A 91 -10.28 -6.07 8.17
CA GLY A 91 -10.31 -4.67 7.74
C GLY A 91 -8.93 -4.10 7.39
N LEU A 92 -7.91 -4.95 7.19
CA LEU A 92 -6.55 -4.53 6.80
C LEU A 92 -6.39 -4.24 5.30
N GLY A 93 -7.48 -4.24 4.53
CA GLY A 93 -7.49 -4.02 3.09
C GLY A 93 -7.36 -5.32 2.28
N GLU A 94 -7.23 -5.18 0.96
CA GLU A 94 -7.11 -6.30 0.03
C GLU A 94 -5.64 -6.77 -0.06
N PRO A 95 -5.35 -8.04 0.28
CA PRO A 95 -4.00 -8.58 0.17
C PRO A 95 -3.68 -9.02 -1.26
N ILE A 96 -2.41 -8.92 -1.64
CA ILE A 96 -1.88 -9.58 -2.83
C ILE A 96 -1.18 -10.86 -2.38
N ILE A 97 -1.72 -12.01 -2.78
CA ILE A 97 -1.20 -13.33 -2.41
C ILE A 97 -0.74 -14.06 -3.68
N GLN A 98 0.48 -14.58 -3.66
CA GLN A 98 1.07 -15.33 -4.77
C GLN A 98 1.73 -16.63 -4.27
N ILE A 99 1.52 -17.73 -4.99
CA ILE A 99 2.18 -19.00 -4.69
C ILE A 99 3.60 -18.98 -5.29
N LEU A 100 4.59 -19.36 -4.49
CA LEU A 100 6.00 -19.41 -4.87
C LEU A 100 6.51 -20.86 -4.83
N GLY A 101 6.62 -21.50 -5.99
CA GLY A 101 6.96 -22.92 -6.06
C GLY A 101 5.76 -23.77 -5.65
N ASN A 102 5.98 -24.78 -4.80
CA ASN A 102 4.96 -25.78 -4.49
C ASN A 102 4.32 -25.59 -3.10
N ASP A 103 5.02 -24.92 -2.17
CA ASP A 103 4.67 -24.91 -0.75
C ASP A 103 4.82 -23.52 -0.10
N ARG A 104 5.17 -22.47 -0.84
CA ARG A 104 5.34 -21.12 -0.27
C ARG A 104 4.29 -20.14 -0.77
N LEU A 105 3.95 -19.19 0.09
CA LEU A 105 3.05 -18.08 -0.18
C LEU A 105 3.78 -16.76 0.07
N LEU A 106 3.80 -15.93 -0.95
CA LEU A 106 4.12 -14.52 -0.88
C LEU A 106 2.84 -13.74 -0.56
N ILE A 107 2.85 -12.99 0.54
CA ILE A 107 1.72 -12.16 0.96
C ILE A 107 2.21 -10.72 1.08
N GLN A 108 1.52 -9.82 0.39
CA GLN A 108 1.77 -8.39 0.43
C GLN A 108 0.53 -7.67 0.94
N LEU A 109 0.73 -6.83 1.95
CA LEU A 109 -0.32 -6.06 2.61
C LEU A 109 -0.05 -4.56 2.42
N PRO A 110 -0.69 -3.93 1.42
CA PRO A 110 -0.56 -2.50 1.22
C PRO A 110 -1.19 -1.73 2.39
N GLY A 111 -0.56 -0.65 2.84
CA GLY A 111 -1.08 0.18 3.94
C GLY A 111 -0.88 -0.39 5.34
N VAL A 112 -0.46 -1.65 5.50
CA VAL A 112 -0.13 -2.24 6.80
C VAL A 112 1.35 -2.04 7.10
N ARG A 113 1.65 -1.04 7.94
CA ARG A 113 3.04 -0.70 8.33
C ARG A 113 3.60 -1.58 9.45
N ASP A 114 2.73 -2.24 10.22
CA ASP A 114 3.14 -3.13 11.31
C ASP A 114 3.04 -4.60 10.87
N PRO A 115 4.18 -5.28 10.60
CA PRO A 115 4.19 -6.69 10.23
C PRO A 115 3.74 -7.61 11.36
N GLY A 116 3.79 -7.16 12.63
CA GLY A 116 3.33 -7.93 13.79
C GLY A 116 1.83 -8.20 13.73
N ARG A 117 1.04 -7.16 13.41
CA ARG A 117 -0.42 -7.28 13.26
C ARG A 117 -0.81 -8.22 12.12
N ALA A 118 -0.10 -8.16 11.00
CA ALA A 118 -0.27 -9.08 9.88
C ALA A 118 0.09 -10.53 10.26
N LYS A 119 1.19 -10.71 11.02
CA LYS A 119 1.64 -12.02 11.49
C LYS A 119 0.61 -12.70 12.41
N THR A 120 0.00 -11.97 13.34
CA THR A 120 -1.03 -12.54 14.23
C THR A 120 -2.22 -13.07 13.44
N LEU A 121 -2.70 -12.32 12.44
CA LEU A 121 -3.88 -12.70 11.66
C LEU A 121 -3.65 -13.88 10.72
N ILE A 122 -2.46 -13.97 10.13
CA ILE A 122 -2.09 -15.06 9.22
C ILE A 122 -1.63 -16.29 10.00
N GLY A 123 -0.84 -16.09 11.06
CA GLY A 123 -0.16 -17.13 11.82
C GLY A 123 -1.03 -17.88 12.84
N GLU A 124 -2.17 -17.32 13.26
CA GLU A 124 -3.10 -18.04 14.14
C GLU A 124 -3.88 -19.08 13.35
N THR A 125 -3.61 -20.36 13.63
CA THR A 125 -4.44 -21.46 13.14
C THR A 125 -5.71 -21.52 13.99
N ALA A 126 -6.79 -20.91 13.52
CA ALA A 126 -8.09 -21.00 14.16
C ALA A 126 -8.61 -22.45 14.13
N ARG A 127 -8.52 -23.14 15.27
CA ARG A 127 -9.10 -24.47 15.49
C ARG A 127 -10.42 -24.30 16.24
N LEU A 128 -11.53 -24.68 15.59
CA LEU A 128 -12.85 -24.68 16.20
C LEU A 128 -13.14 -26.06 16.77
N GLU A 129 -13.36 -26.16 18.08
CA GLU A 129 -13.79 -27.38 18.74
C GLU A 129 -15.23 -27.22 19.22
N PHE A 130 -16.10 -28.14 18.81
CA PHE A 130 -17.45 -28.24 19.37
C PHE A 130 -17.41 -29.21 20.55
N LYS A 131 -17.59 -28.70 21.76
CA LYS A 131 -17.84 -29.53 22.93
C LYS A 131 -19.35 -29.69 23.05
N HIS A 132 -19.82 -30.94 22.99
CA HIS A 132 -21.21 -31.29 23.25
C HIS A 132 -21.47 -31.33 24.76
#